data_AF-A0A924IIS6-F1
#
_entry.id   AF-A0A924IIS6-F1
#
_cell.length_a   1.000
_cell.length_b   1.000
_cell.length_c   1.000
_cell.angle_alpha   90.00
_cell.angle_beta   90.00
_cell.angle_gamma   90.00
#
_symmetry.space_group_name_H-M   'P 1'
#
loop_
_entity.id
_entity.type
_entity.pdbx_description
1 polymer ?
#
loop_
_entity_poly.entity_id
_entity_poly.type
_entity_poly.pdbx_seq_one_letter_code
_entity_poly.pdbx_strand_id
1 'polypeptide(L)'
;MKKYLIFALILIWSQFAHSYVHNQTKNGVPLHWPGSSNVVDIFVNTQNDQGIAGSDVQTIATSSLREWNNLANITIRTNTTTGKNQDDLNELYFSKEPSIFNGTGVIGITLVGYSETSGEIVSADILISDNLIFSTFSRFSTDITSTYYLGNVITHEAGHFLGLGHGQVAGSTMFYALTRGQNKVDEDDKSGLYSIYPTGDTTKGALTGTIVGGKNLALVFGAHVQAISVKTGKVMGAAISELNGKFKIDGLPKDDQYLIYNSPLKQVGLPTTYANARSDFCESSSKYRGSFFQSCGSSSEGFPEAVRLNSSLVDTGNITIRCGLDTPPDYFQNKSISPSSFNINSNTNSGLGGSFVGFFTSSEIQQSKIPLTDVKDSFLINFSNFQQWDSLSTLPLYVELKVTNQAFSSVFKALVNVKRQKNDFSPTYVQSADGSVNIDTFVSGSVQWDSLNKYVLAPDGWVNVDSTVRIPISRLDPSDNNFEIKISPNFSNTPSGIPVTDLFTDLQESMYFYLVTATIVRKNLNGTFTQVSSKNDLLSDNTMCPDAVNTYALTSFSAKGASSSSDRKAAGCGTVIDTSNGAGGSGGGPGGFMVGILLCFIVSYALSRYSKMA
;
A
#
# COMPACT_ATOMS: atom_id res chain seq x y z
N MET A 1 15.45 58.03 -19.23
CA MET A 1 15.95 57.21 -18.10
C MET A 1 14.76 56.69 -17.31
N LYS A 2 14.62 55.35 -17.23
CA LYS A 2 13.92 54.53 -16.22
C LYS A 2 12.44 54.85 -15.87
N LYS A 3 11.52 53.89 -15.72
CA LYS A 3 11.39 52.46 -16.01
C LYS A 3 9.92 52.13 -15.63
N TYR A 4 9.33 51.20 -16.37
CA TYR A 4 7.98 50.68 -16.32
C TYR A 4 7.43 50.32 -14.93
N LEU A 5 6.15 50.63 -14.69
CA LEU A 5 5.32 50.05 -13.64
C LEU A 5 4.28 49.15 -14.33
N ILE A 6 4.60 47.88 -14.53
CA ILE A 6 3.64 46.85 -14.94
C ILE A 6 3.34 46.03 -13.69
N PHE A 7 2.12 46.16 -13.19
CA PHE A 7 1.55 45.29 -12.17
C PHE A 7 1.26 43.93 -12.82
N ALA A 8 2.13 42.95 -12.61
CA ALA A 8 1.84 41.56 -12.94
C ALA A 8 1.09 40.94 -11.76
N LEU A 9 -0.24 40.84 -11.88
CA LEU A 9 -1.07 40.02 -11.02
C LEU A 9 -0.82 38.56 -11.41
N ILE A 10 0.17 37.92 -10.77
CA ILE A 10 0.36 36.46 -10.90
C ILE A 10 -0.73 35.81 -10.03
N LEU A 11 -1.85 35.47 -10.66
CA LEU A 11 -2.77 34.47 -10.13
C LEU A 11 -2.00 33.14 -10.12
N ILE A 12 -1.44 32.80 -8.96
CA ILE A 12 -0.90 31.47 -8.69
C ILE A 12 -2.12 30.54 -8.71
N TRP A 13 -2.38 29.91 -9.86
CA TRP A 13 -3.20 28.71 -9.90
C TRP A 13 -2.43 27.68 -9.09
N SER A 14 -2.89 27.43 -7.86
CA SER A 14 -2.47 26.26 -7.10
C SER A 14 -2.81 25.04 -7.94
N GLN A 15 -1.83 24.52 -8.68
CA GLN A 15 -1.95 23.19 -9.27
C GLN A 15 -2.20 22.25 -8.10
N PHE A 16 -3.41 21.70 -8.05
CA PHE A 16 -3.76 20.70 -7.06
C PHE A 16 -2.80 19.53 -7.26
N ALA A 17 -2.02 19.21 -6.23
CA ALA A 17 -1.31 17.95 -6.19
C ALA A 17 -2.37 16.85 -6.10
N HIS A 18 -2.40 15.96 -7.10
CA HIS A 18 -3.23 14.77 -7.05
C HIS A 18 -2.42 13.66 -6.39
N SER A 19 -3.04 12.92 -5.48
CA SER A 19 -2.45 11.77 -4.82
C SER A 19 -3.15 10.51 -5.28
N TYR A 20 -2.60 9.35 -4.93
CA TYR A 20 -2.93 8.05 -5.54
C TYR A 20 -2.53 8.00 -7.00
N VAL A 21 -2.28 6.79 -7.48
CA VAL A 21 -2.12 6.60 -8.92
C VAL A 21 -3.52 6.65 -9.45
N HIS A 22 -3.97 7.81 -9.93
CA HIS A 22 -5.16 7.88 -10.75
C HIS A 22 -4.80 7.42 -12.15
N ASN A 23 -5.74 6.78 -12.83
CA ASN A 23 -5.67 6.77 -14.28
C ASN A 23 -5.77 8.22 -14.74
N GLN A 24 -4.95 8.60 -15.71
CA GLN A 24 -4.84 9.98 -16.17
C GLN A 24 -4.90 10.05 -17.69
N THR A 25 -5.34 11.19 -18.22
CA THR A 25 -5.18 11.55 -19.63
C THR A 25 -3.69 11.67 -19.98
N LYS A 26 -3.35 11.79 -21.27
CA LYS A 26 -1.96 12.03 -21.70
C LYS A 26 -1.37 13.31 -21.12
N ASN A 27 -2.22 14.26 -20.72
CA ASN A 27 -1.84 15.53 -20.14
C ASN A 27 -1.80 15.51 -18.60
N GLY A 28 -1.98 14.34 -17.97
CA GLY A 28 -1.93 14.18 -16.51
C GLY A 28 -3.22 14.56 -15.79
N VAL A 29 -4.34 14.73 -16.49
CA VAL A 29 -5.64 15.01 -15.87
C VAL A 29 -6.24 13.70 -15.34
N PRO A 30 -6.58 13.59 -14.04
CA PRO A 30 -7.19 12.37 -13.50
C PRO A 30 -8.50 11.99 -14.19
N LEU A 31 -8.71 10.69 -14.41
CA LEU A 31 -9.95 10.16 -14.96
C LEU A 31 -11.03 10.09 -13.89
N HIS A 32 -12.26 10.47 -14.24
CA HIS A 32 -13.41 10.40 -13.36
C HIS A 32 -14.72 10.31 -14.15
N TRP A 33 -15.76 9.73 -13.58
CA TRP A 33 -17.10 9.85 -14.16
C TRP A 33 -17.66 11.28 -14.05
N PRO A 34 -18.53 11.73 -14.97
CA PRO A 34 -19.08 13.07 -14.94
C PRO A 34 -19.79 13.38 -13.62
N GLY A 35 -19.48 14.54 -13.02
CA GLY A 35 -20.06 14.93 -11.71
C GLY A 35 -21.57 15.12 -11.70
N SER A 36 -22.21 15.20 -12.87
CA SER A 36 -23.67 15.21 -13.03
C SER A 36 -24.33 13.85 -12.78
N SER A 37 -23.57 12.75 -12.80
CA SER A 37 -24.06 11.40 -12.52
C SER A 37 -23.25 10.75 -11.41
N ASN A 38 -23.83 10.63 -10.22
CA ASN A 38 -23.24 9.88 -9.12
C ASN A 38 -23.65 8.39 -9.14
N VAL A 39 -24.40 7.96 -10.15
CA VAL A 39 -24.74 6.56 -10.38
C VAL A 39 -24.25 6.15 -11.77
N VAL A 40 -23.52 5.05 -11.83
CA VAL A 40 -22.98 4.47 -13.06
C VAL A 40 -23.41 3.01 -13.14
N ASP A 41 -23.95 2.62 -14.30
CA ASP A 41 -24.39 1.27 -14.53
C ASP A 41 -23.25 0.41 -15.07
N ILE A 42 -23.19 -0.85 -14.63
CA ILE A 42 -22.41 -1.91 -15.27
C ILE A 42 -23.35 -3.07 -15.59
N PHE A 43 -23.34 -3.52 -16.83
CA PHE A 43 -24.14 -4.63 -17.34
C PHE A 43 -23.30 -5.90 -17.40
N VAL A 44 -23.65 -6.89 -16.59
CA VAL A 44 -22.88 -8.14 -16.45
C VAL A 44 -23.37 -9.19 -17.44
N ASN A 45 -22.46 -9.63 -18.33
CA ASN A 45 -22.64 -10.82 -19.15
C ASN A 45 -21.97 -12.03 -18.48
N THR A 46 -22.78 -13.02 -18.12
CA THR A 46 -22.30 -14.19 -17.37
C THR A 46 -21.73 -15.32 -18.24
N GLN A 47 -21.79 -15.20 -19.56
CA GLN A 47 -21.31 -16.23 -20.49
C GLN A 47 -19.78 -16.31 -20.46
N ASN A 48 -19.25 -17.52 -20.22
CA ASN A 48 -17.82 -17.82 -20.15
C ASN A 48 -17.56 -19.24 -20.64
N ASP A 49 -16.36 -19.49 -21.17
CA ASP A 49 -15.91 -20.80 -21.62
C ASP A 49 -15.04 -21.53 -20.57
N GLN A 50 -14.89 -20.95 -19.38
CA GLN A 50 -14.21 -21.54 -18.22
C GLN A 50 -15.05 -22.54 -17.42
N GLY A 51 -16.33 -22.70 -17.78
CA GLY A 51 -17.27 -23.62 -17.11
C GLY A 51 -17.74 -23.15 -15.73
N ILE A 52 -17.66 -21.83 -15.45
CA ILE A 52 -18.21 -21.24 -14.23
C ILE A 52 -19.71 -21.03 -14.44
N ALA A 53 -20.55 -21.43 -13.48
CA ALA A 53 -21.98 -21.26 -13.60
C ALA A 53 -22.35 -19.78 -13.70
N GLY A 54 -23.26 -19.41 -14.61
CA GLY A 54 -23.62 -18.01 -14.81
C GLY A 54 -24.21 -17.34 -13.55
N SER A 55 -24.90 -18.11 -12.70
CA SER A 55 -25.37 -17.64 -11.39
C SER A 55 -24.23 -17.26 -10.43
N ASP A 56 -23.14 -18.01 -10.47
CA ASP A 56 -21.96 -17.73 -9.65
C ASP A 56 -21.26 -16.48 -10.16
N VAL A 57 -21.08 -16.35 -11.48
CA VAL A 57 -20.54 -15.13 -12.11
C VAL A 57 -21.36 -13.91 -11.71
N GLN A 58 -22.70 -13.99 -11.83
CA GLN A 58 -23.57 -12.87 -11.47
C GLN A 58 -23.44 -12.51 -9.99
N THR A 59 -23.42 -13.50 -9.10
CA THR A 59 -23.33 -13.29 -7.66
C THR A 59 -22.00 -12.65 -7.28
N ILE A 60 -20.89 -13.18 -7.80
CA ILE A 60 -19.54 -12.69 -7.56
C ILE A 60 -19.38 -11.28 -8.12
N ALA A 61 -19.80 -11.02 -9.36
CA ALA A 61 -19.73 -9.70 -9.96
C ALA A 61 -20.54 -8.69 -9.14
N THR A 62 -21.76 -9.03 -8.75
CA THR A 62 -22.63 -8.14 -7.96
C THR A 62 -22.02 -7.85 -6.57
N SER A 63 -21.40 -8.83 -5.91
CA SER A 63 -20.75 -8.59 -4.62
C SER A 63 -19.49 -7.74 -4.77
N SER A 64 -18.64 -8.03 -5.76
CA SER A 64 -17.41 -7.29 -6.03
C SER A 64 -17.65 -5.83 -6.39
N LEU A 65 -18.61 -5.57 -7.29
CA LEU A 65 -18.97 -4.19 -7.67
C LEU A 65 -19.56 -3.41 -6.49
N ARG A 66 -20.29 -4.08 -5.59
CA ARG A 66 -20.90 -3.45 -4.42
C ARG A 66 -19.89 -3.01 -3.36
N GLU A 67 -18.70 -3.62 -3.30
CA GLU A 67 -17.66 -3.22 -2.34
C GLU A 67 -17.26 -1.76 -2.51
N TRP A 68 -17.37 -1.19 -3.72
CA TRP A 68 -17.07 0.21 -4.01
C TRP A 68 -18.16 1.20 -3.58
N ASN A 69 -19.38 0.73 -3.28
CA ASN A 69 -20.51 1.58 -2.95
C ASN A 69 -20.44 2.09 -1.49
N ASN A 70 -20.98 3.28 -1.25
CA ASN A 70 -20.98 3.96 0.06
C ASN A 70 -19.59 4.36 0.59
N LEU A 71 -18.54 4.22 -0.22
CA LEU A 71 -17.18 4.66 0.13
C LEU A 71 -16.91 6.13 -0.25
N ALA A 72 -17.56 6.59 -1.32
CA ALA A 72 -17.37 7.90 -1.93
C ALA A 72 -18.68 8.38 -2.58
N ASN A 73 -18.71 9.58 -3.17
CA ASN A 73 -19.91 10.14 -3.83
C ASN A 73 -20.10 9.58 -5.25
N ILE A 74 -20.07 8.26 -5.38
CA ILE A 74 -20.30 7.50 -6.62
C ILE A 74 -20.90 6.15 -6.25
N THR A 75 -21.78 5.62 -7.09
CA THR A 75 -22.46 4.34 -6.87
C THR A 75 -22.49 3.54 -8.16
N ILE A 76 -21.99 2.31 -8.09
CA ILE A 76 -22.13 1.33 -9.17
C ILE A 76 -23.47 0.60 -8.98
N ARG A 77 -24.31 0.64 -10.02
CA ARG A 77 -25.52 -0.18 -10.12
C ARG A 77 -25.27 -1.32 -11.10
N THR A 78 -25.54 -2.53 -10.66
CA THR A 78 -25.32 -3.74 -11.47
C THR A 78 -26.61 -4.16 -12.17
N ASN A 79 -26.52 -4.39 -13.48
CA ASN A 79 -27.60 -4.95 -14.30
C ASN A 79 -27.10 -6.23 -15.00
N THR A 80 -28.01 -6.98 -15.62
CA THR A 80 -27.68 -8.16 -16.44
C THR A 80 -27.75 -7.83 -17.92
N THR A 81 -26.89 -8.46 -18.72
CA THR A 81 -26.95 -8.41 -20.19
C THR A 81 -26.52 -9.76 -20.78
N THR A 82 -26.81 -9.95 -22.06
CA THR A 82 -26.21 -11.01 -22.89
C THR A 82 -25.27 -10.44 -23.96
N GLY A 83 -25.15 -9.11 -24.01
CA GLY A 83 -24.30 -8.36 -24.94
C GLY A 83 -22.82 -8.43 -24.62
N LYS A 84 -22.00 -8.04 -25.60
CA LYS A 84 -20.56 -7.82 -25.46
C LYS A 84 -20.19 -6.67 -26.40
N ASN A 85 -19.43 -5.70 -25.91
CA ASN A 85 -19.00 -4.51 -26.66
C ASN A 85 -20.18 -3.79 -27.34
N GLN A 86 -21.27 -3.58 -26.61
CA GLN A 86 -22.42 -2.83 -27.09
C GLN A 86 -22.19 -1.33 -26.93
N ASP A 87 -22.50 -0.56 -27.97
CA ASP A 87 -22.47 0.90 -27.89
C ASP A 87 -23.39 1.39 -26.77
N ASP A 88 -22.96 2.43 -26.06
CA ASP A 88 -23.67 3.10 -24.94
C ASP A 88 -23.89 2.27 -23.66
N LEU A 89 -23.35 1.05 -23.56
CA LEU A 89 -23.36 0.27 -22.32
C LEU A 89 -21.94 0.11 -21.78
N ASN A 90 -21.81 0.21 -20.47
CA ASN A 90 -20.62 -0.25 -19.76
C ASN A 90 -20.82 -1.73 -19.41
N GLU A 91 -20.03 -2.63 -19.98
CA GLU A 91 -20.25 -4.07 -19.85
C GLU A 91 -19.12 -4.76 -19.07
N LEU A 92 -19.47 -5.79 -18.31
CA LEU A 92 -18.52 -6.76 -17.75
C LEU A 92 -18.71 -8.10 -18.45
N TYR A 93 -17.69 -8.59 -19.15
CA TYR A 93 -17.80 -9.84 -19.92
C TYR A 93 -16.48 -10.60 -20.08
N PHE A 94 -16.59 -11.89 -20.41
CA PHE A 94 -15.43 -12.74 -20.71
C PHE A 94 -15.04 -12.64 -22.19
N SER A 95 -13.72 -12.51 -22.44
CA SER A 95 -13.13 -12.37 -23.78
C SER A 95 -11.94 -13.31 -23.98
N LYS A 96 -11.82 -13.85 -25.20
CA LYS A 96 -10.68 -14.68 -25.64
C LYS A 96 -9.64 -13.92 -26.46
N GLU A 97 -9.90 -12.65 -26.76
CA GLU A 97 -9.11 -11.88 -27.72
C GLU A 97 -7.67 -11.65 -27.22
N PRO A 98 -6.66 -12.36 -27.77
CA PRO A 98 -5.31 -12.33 -27.22
C PRO A 98 -4.62 -10.98 -27.39
N SER A 99 -5.04 -10.20 -28.38
CA SER A 99 -4.54 -8.85 -28.67
C SER A 99 -4.88 -7.84 -27.57
N ILE A 100 -5.96 -8.07 -26.82
CA ILE A 100 -6.37 -7.18 -25.72
C ILE A 100 -5.53 -7.45 -24.46
N PHE A 101 -5.20 -8.72 -24.20
CA PHE A 101 -4.48 -9.14 -22.99
C PHE A 101 -2.94 -9.15 -23.14
N ASN A 102 -2.39 -8.82 -24.32
CA ASN A 102 -0.95 -8.60 -24.55
C ASN A 102 -0.01 -9.69 -23.99
N GLY A 103 -0.40 -10.97 -24.08
CA GLY A 103 0.45 -12.13 -23.74
C GLY A 103 0.03 -12.91 -22.49
N THR A 104 0.93 -13.76 -21.98
CA THR A 104 0.69 -14.69 -20.85
C THR A 104 0.91 -13.97 -19.51
N GLY A 105 -0.11 -13.32 -18.97
CA GLY A 105 0.02 -12.66 -17.67
C GLY A 105 -1.14 -11.76 -17.28
N VAL A 106 -1.83 -11.16 -18.25
CA VAL A 106 -2.98 -10.28 -17.98
C VAL A 106 -4.27 -11.11 -17.88
N ILE A 107 -4.98 -10.99 -16.76
CA ILE A 107 -6.17 -11.81 -16.46
C ILE A 107 -7.48 -11.01 -16.43
N GLY A 108 -7.37 -9.68 -16.33
CA GLY A 108 -8.46 -8.71 -16.36
C GLY A 108 -7.94 -7.41 -16.96
N ILE A 109 -8.85 -6.67 -17.59
CA ILE A 109 -8.57 -5.34 -18.12
C ILE A 109 -9.83 -4.48 -18.11
N THR A 110 -9.64 -3.21 -17.80
CA THR A 110 -10.67 -2.18 -17.99
C THR A 110 -10.28 -1.31 -19.17
N LEU A 111 -11.18 -1.21 -20.15
CA LEU A 111 -11.08 -0.32 -21.30
C LEU A 111 -11.88 0.93 -20.97
N VAL A 112 -11.24 2.11 -21.08
CA VAL A 112 -11.87 3.38 -20.71
C VAL A 112 -11.79 4.35 -21.88
N GLY A 113 -12.94 4.83 -22.32
CA GLY A 113 -13.08 5.97 -23.23
C GLY A 113 -13.30 7.25 -22.43
N TYR A 114 -12.56 8.31 -22.72
CA TYR A 114 -12.63 9.56 -21.95
C TYR A 114 -12.31 10.82 -22.76
N SER A 115 -12.63 11.97 -22.18
CA SER A 115 -12.24 13.30 -22.66
C SER A 115 -10.79 13.63 -22.27
N GLU A 116 -9.88 13.77 -23.24
CA GLU A 116 -8.47 14.12 -22.97
C GLU A 116 -8.27 15.48 -22.27
N THR A 117 -9.29 16.36 -22.32
CA THR A 117 -9.23 17.70 -21.71
C THR A 117 -9.75 17.71 -20.27
N SER A 118 -10.90 17.06 -20.02
CA SER A 118 -11.53 17.06 -18.69
C SER A 118 -11.17 15.84 -17.84
N GLY A 119 -10.71 14.75 -18.45
CA GLY A 119 -10.58 13.45 -17.78
C GLY A 119 -11.92 12.71 -17.60
N GLU A 120 -13.03 13.30 -18.06
CA GLU A 120 -14.35 12.68 -17.91
C GLU A 120 -14.44 11.38 -18.71
N ILE A 121 -14.75 10.29 -18.00
CA ILE A 121 -15.04 8.98 -18.58
C ILE A 121 -16.40 9.05 -19.27
N VAL A 122 -16.44 8.62 -20.53
CA VAL A 122 -17.66 8.57 -21.35
C VAL A 122 -18.19 7.16 -21.54
N SER A 123 -17.30 6.16 -21.51
CA SER A 123 -17.63 4.74 -21.56
C SER A 123 -16.51 3.94 -20.89
N ALA A 124 -16.86 2.79 -20.30
CA ALA A 124 -15.87 1.83 -19.85
C ALA A 124 -16.39 0.40 -19.80
N ASP A 125 -15.57 -0.54 -20.28
CA ASP A 125 -15.85 -1.98 -20.26
C ASP A 125 -14.82 -2.73 -19.43
N ILE A 126 -15.27 -3.75 -18.71
CA ILE A 126 -14.44 -4.66 -17.93
C ILE A 126 -14.40 -6.01 -18.63
N LEU A 127 -13.22 -6.39 -19.12
CA LEU A 127 -12.98 -7.63 -19.82
C LEU A 127 -12.21 -8.60 -18.93
N ILE A 128 -12.78 -9.78 -18.72
CA ILE A 128 -12.15 -10.88 -17.99
C ILE A 128 -11.57 -11.88 -19.00
N SER A 129 -10.33 -12.31 -18.79
CA SER A 129 -9.70 -13.28 -19.69
C SER A 129 -10.39 -14.63 -19.60
N ASP A 130 -10.88 -15.12 -20.74
CA ASP A 130 -11.50 -16.44 -20.90
C ASP A 130 -10.50 -17.50 -21.40
N ASN A 131 -9.22 -17.12 -21.48
CA ASN A 131 -8.12 -17.97 -21.94
C ASN A 131 -6.98 -17.97 -20.92
N LEU A 132 -7.20 -18.63 -19.78
CA LEU A 132 -6.21 -18.79 -18.72
C LEU A 132 -5.38 -20.05 -18.98
N ILE A 133 -4.15 -19.87 -19.45
CA ILE A 133 -3.17 -20.96 -19.55
C ILE A 133 -1.96 -20.59 -18.70
N PHE A 134 -2.05 -20.85 -17.39
CA PHE A 134 -0.93 -20.78 -16.47
C PHE A 134 -0.60 -22.18 -15.94
N SER A 135 0.68 -22.42 -15.61
CA SER A 135 1.13 -23.73 -15.10
C SER A 135 0.46 -24.13 -13.78
N THR A 136 -0.16 -23.18 -13.07
CA THR A 136 -0.72 -23.34 -11.73
C THR A 136 -2.26 -23.34 -11.69
N PHE A 137 -2.96 -22.87 -12.73
CA PHE A 137 -4.42 -22.88 -12.82
C PHE A 137 -4.91 -22.69 -14.27
N SER A 138 -6.09 -23.23 -14.58
CA SER A 138 -6.72 -23.18 -15.91
C SER A 138 -8.09 -22.49 -15.95
N ARG A 139 -8.60 -22.05 -14.78
CA ARG A 139 -9.88 -21.33 -14.65
C ARG A 139 -9.92 -20.51 -13.36
N PHE A 140 -10.73 -19.45 -13.33
CA PHE A 140 -10.98 -18.74 -12.08
C PHE A 140 -11.70 -19.62 -11.06
N SER A 141 -11.42 -19.35 -9.78
CA SER A 141 -12.07 -19.99 -8.65
C SER A 141 -13.32 -19.22 -8.23
N THR A 142 -14.30 -19.93 -7.70
CA THR A 142 -15.45 -19.35 -6.97
C THR A 142 -15.24 -19.35 -5.45
N ASP A 143 -14.14 -19.93 -4.98
CA ASP A 143 -13.72 -19.91 -3.57
C ASP A 143 -13.05 -18.57 -3.24
N ILE A 144 -13.66 -17.80 -2.34
CA ILE A 144 -13.20 -16.48 -1.88
C ILE A 144 -11.80 -16.50 -1.28
N THR A 145 -11.33 -17.65 -0.78
CA THR A 145 -9.99 -17.79 -0.17
C THR A 145 -8.89 -18.06 -1.20
N SER A 146 -9.27 -18.28 -2.46
CA SER A 146 -8.35 -18.53 -3.56
C SER A 146 -7.70 -17.23 -4.05
N THR A 147 -6.40 -17.28 -4.34
CA THR A 147 -5.70 -16.18 -5.05
C THR A 147 -6.38 -15.87 -6.37
N TYR A 148 -6.83 -16.90 -7.10
CA TYR A 148 -7.52 -16.81 -8.39
C TYR A 148 -9.05 -16.71 -8.26
N TYR A 149 -9.56 -16.25 -7.10
CA TYR A 149 -10.98 -15.96 -6.96
C TYR A 149 -11.39 -14.90 -7.98
N LEU A 150 -12.43 -15.17 -8.78
CA LEU A 150 -12.92 -14.24 -9.81
C LEU A 150 -13.23 -12.85 -9.23
N GLY A 151 -13.72 -12.79 -7.99
CA GLY A 151 -14.04 -11.53 -7.33
C GLY A 151 -12.82 -10.66 -7.01
N ASN A 152 -11.61 -11.23 -6.88
CA ASN A 152 -10.39 -10.42 -6.73
C ASN A 152 -10.15 -9.58 -7.99
N VAL A 153 -10.29 -10.19 -9.17
CA VAL A 153 -10.11 -9.51 -10.46
C VAL A 153 -11.21 -8.50 -10.69
N ILE A 154 -12.49 -8.87 -10.51
CA ILE A 154 -13.61 -7.94 -10.77
C ILE A 154 -13.53 -6.71 -9.86
N THR A 155 -13.16 -6.88 -8.58
CA THR A 155 -13.06 -5.76 -7.65
C THR A 155 -11.92 -4.81 -8.04
N HIS A 156 -10.78 -5.37 -8.50
CA HIS A 156 -9.66 -4.61 -9.04
C HIS A 156 -10.05 -3.81 -10.29
N GLU A 157 -10.63 -4.47 -11.29
CA GLU A 157 -11.05 -3.80 -12.54
C GLU A 157 -12.12 -2.73 -12.29
N ALA A 158 -13.01 -2.95 -11.31
CA ALA A 158 -13.96 -1.94 -10.91
C ALA A 158 -13.30 -0.67 -10.32
N GLY A 159 -12.11 -0.77 -9.74
CA GLY A 159 -11.34 0.40 -9.33
C GLY A 159 -10.84 1.20 -10.54
N HIS A 160 -10.34 0.53 -11.59
CA HIS A 160 -10.00 1.17 -12.86
C HIS A 160 -11.20 1.84 -13.52
N PHE A 161 -12.35 1.16 -13.50
CA PHE A 161 -13.63 1.69 -13.99
C PHE A 161 -14.01 3.00 -13.27
N LEU A 162 -13.66 3.14 -11.99
CA LEU A 162 -13.91 4.35 -11.22
C LEU A 162 -12.83 5.43 -11.37
N GLY A 163 -11.74 5.17 -12.11
CA GLY A 163 -10.66 6.14 -12.36
C GLY A 163 -9.39 5.92 -11.55
N LEU A 164 -9.33 4.88 -10.70
CA LEU A 164 -8.11 4.51 -9.99
C LEU A 164 -7.12 3.82 -10.93
N GLY A 165 -5.84 4.07 -10.76
CA GLY A 165 -4.74 3.33 -11.37
C GLY A 165 -4.09 2.41 -10.35
N HIS A 166 -3.04 1.69 -10.76
CA HIS A 166 -2.37 0.75 -9.86
C HIS A 166 -1.65 1.42 -8.69
N GLY A 167 -1.89 0.95 -7.47
CA GLY A 167 -1.18 1.35 -6.26
C GLY A 167 0.11 0.57 -6.03
N GLN A 168 0.91 1.03 -5.06
CA GLN A 168 2.13 0.33 -4.60
C GLN A 168 2.01 -0.26 -3.20
N VAL A 169 0.86 -0.07 -2.54
CA VAL A 169 0.57 -0.70 -1.26
C VAL A 169 0.38 -2.19 -1.51
N ALA A 170 1.29 -2.99 -0.98
CA ALA A 170 1.29 -4.44 -1.19
C ALA A 170 0.00 -5.05 -0.62
N GLY A 171 -0.72 -5.79 -1.46
CA GLY A 171 -1.98 -6.44 -1.09
C GLY A 171 -3.23 -5.54 -1.15
N SER A 172 -3.10 -4.26 -1.52
CA SER A 172 -4.26 -3.41 -1.82
C SER A 172 -5.05 -3.96 -3.01
N THR A 173 -6.31 -3.57 -3.14
CA THR A 173 -7.16 -3.96 -4.27
C THR A 173 -6.55 -3.49 -5.58
N MET A 174 -6.00 -2.27 -5.64
CA MET A 174 -5.36 -1.74 -6.85
C MET A 174 -3.88 -2.15 -7.00
N PHE A 175 -3.37 -3.09 -6.21
CA PHE A 175 -2.04 -3.65 -6.45
C PHE A 175 -2.02 -4.45 -7.76
N TYR A 176 -1.02 -4.21 -8.61
CA TYR A 176 -0.97 -4.73 -10.00
C TYR A 176 -0.96 -6.26 -10.12
N ALA A 177 -0.47 -6.96 -9.09
CA ALA A 177 -0.37 -8.41 -9.06
C ALA A 177 -1.55 -8.98 -8.29
N LEU A 178 -2.09 -10.10 -8.79
CA LEU A 178 -3.21 -10.75 -8.14
C LEU A 178 -2.77 -11.36 -6.81
N THR A 179 -3.43 -10.95 -5.73
CA THR A 179 -3.28 -11.55 -4.39
C THR A 179 -4.65 -11.95 -3.85
N ARG A 180 -4.66 -12.76 -2.77
CA ARG A 180 -5.89 -13.08 -2.04
C ARG A 180 -6.56 -11.80 -1.53
N GLY A 181 -7.81 -11.88 -1.10
CA GLY A 181 -8.53 -10.78 -0.45
C GLY A 181 -8.68 -9.45 -1.19
N GLN A 182 -8.15 -9.28 -2.41
CA GLN A 182 -8.37 -8.07 -3.21
C GLN A 182 -9.85 -7.87 -3.59
N ASN A 183 -10.70 -8.88 -3.37
CA ASN A 183 -12.15 -8.76 -3.43
C ASN A 183 -12.76 -7.89 -2.31
N LYS A 184 -11.95 -7.34 -1.40
CA LYS A 184 -12.32 -6.35 -0.39
C LYS A 184 -11.49 -5.10 -0.62
N VAL A 185 -12.16 -3.97 -0.79
CA VAL A 185 -11.50 -2.68 -1.05
C VAL A 185 -10.62 -2.30 0.14
N ASP A 186 -9.32 -2.09 -0.11
CA ASP A 186 -8.34 -1.71 0.92
C ASP A 186 -8.52 -0.26 1.35
N GLU A 187 -7.94 0.11 2.50
CA GLU A 187 -7.98 1.49 2.99
C GLU A 187 -7.26 2.47 2.05
N ASP A 188 -6.16 2.06 1.40
CA ASP A 188 -5.49 2.86 0.38
C ASP A 188 -6.44 3.22 -0.78
N ASP A 189 -7.19 2.23 -1.25
CA ASP A 189 -8.12 2.36 -2.37
C ASP A 189 -9.36 3.20 -2.00
N LYS A 190 -9.84 3.09 -0.76
CA LYS A 190 -10.91 3.96 -0.21
C LYS A 190 -10.47 5.42 -0.18
N SER A 191 -9.25 5.65 0.27
CA SER A 191 -8.60 6.96 0.35
C SER A 191 -8.43 7.54 -1.06
N GLY A 192 -8.02 6.70 -2.03
CA GLY A 192 -7.98 7.01 -3.45
C GLY A 192 -9.31 7.42 -4.04
N LEU A 193 -10.34 6.59 -3.86
CA LEU A 193 -11.66 6.85 -4.39
C LEU A 193 -12.27 8.14 -3.80
N TYR A 194 -12.08 8.38 -2.49
CA TYR A 194 -12.54 9.61 -1.85
C TYR A 194 -11.92 10.86 -2.47
N SER A 195 -10.67 10.78 -2.92
CA SER A 195 -9.98 11.92 -3.54
C SER A 195 -10.53 12.28 -4.93
N ILE A 196 -11.14 11.32 -5.63
CA ILE A 196 -11.82 11.52 -6.92
C ILE A 196 -13.27 11.96 -6.68
N TYR A 197 -14.00 11.28 -5.78
CA TYR A 197 -15.42 11.51 -5.51
C TYR A 197 -15.68 11.88 -4.04
N PRO A 198 -15.27 13.07 -3.57
CA PRO A 198 -15.42 13.44 -2.17
C PRO A 198 -16.90 13.52 -1.75
N THR A 199 -17.21 13.00 -0.57
CA THR A 199 -18.58 13.05 0.02
C THR A 199 -18.83 14.30 0.85
N GLY A 200 -17.81 15.13 1.09
CA GLY A 200 -17.88 16.23 2.05
C GLY A 200 -17.86 15.78 3.52
N ASP A 201 -17.52 14.52 3.79
CA ASP A 201 -17.40 13.99 5.16
C ASP A 201 -16.40 14.78 6.00
N THR A 202 -16.93 15.54 6.97
CA THR A 202 -16.14 16.40 7.86
C THR A 202 -15.25 15.63 8.84
N THR A 203 -15.47 14.32 9.02
CA THR A 203 -14.63 13.44 9.84
C THR A 203 -13.34 13.01 9.12
N LYS A 204 -13.25 13.28 7.81
CA LYS A 204 -12.06 13.03 7.00
C LYS A 204 -11.23 14.29 6.79
N GLY A 205 -9.92 14.11 6.59
CA GLY A 205 -8.95 15.16 6.29
C GLY A 205 -7.83 14.65 5.40
N ALA A 206 -6.87 15.52 5.13
CA ALA A 206 -5.74 15.23 4.26
C ALA A 206 -4.39 15.53 4.92
N LEU A 207 -3.38 14.73 4.56
CA LEU A 207 -1.96 15.01 4.80
C LEU A 207 -1.34 15.55 3.51
N THR A 208 -0.42 16.51 3.63
CA THR A 208 0.41 16.97 2.52
C THR A 208 1.83 17.23 3.00
N GLY A 209 2.77 17.29 2.07
CA GLY A 209 4.17 17.60 2.35
C GLY A 209 4.99 17.60 1.08
N THR A 210 6.29 17.80 1.21
CA THR A 210 7.25 17.81 0.10
C THR A 210 8.38 16.83 0.36
N ILE A 211 8.59 15.86 -0.53
CA ILE A 211 9.73 14.95 -0.48
C ILE A 211 10.97 15.64 -1.06
N VAL A 212 12.02 15.71 -0.25
CA VAL A 212 13.27 16.40 -0.58
C VAL A 212 14.48 15.49 -0.34
N GLY A 213 15.61 15.84 -0.95
CA GLY A 213 16.91 15.27 -0.65
C GLY A 213 18.05 16.23 -0.98
N GLY A 214 19.24 15.91 -0.51
CA GLY A 214 20.45 16.71 -0.67
C GLY A 214 20.43 18.02 0.14
N LYS A 215 21.61 18.61 0.31
CA LYS A 215 21.80 19.83 1.13
C LYS A 215 20.98 21.04 0.63
N ASN A 216 20.58 21.04 -0.64
CA ASN A 216 19.81 22.11 -1.25
C ASN A 216 18.29 21.82 -1.27
N LEU A 217 17.84 20.75 -0.59
CA LEU A 217 16.43 20.34 -0.54
C LEU A 217 15.85 20.14 -1.95
N ALA A 218 16.59 19.45 -2.80
CA ALA A 218 16.15 19.13 -4.16
C ALA A 218 14.89 18.27 -4.11
N LEU A 219 13.92 18.63 -4.94
CA LEU A 219 12.60 18.02 -4.99
C LEU A 219 12.69 16.61 -5.59
N VAL A 220 12.16 15.62 -4.87
CA VAL A 220 12.20 14.22 -5.30
C VAL A 220 10.91 13.89 -6.02
N PHE A 221 10.99 13.61 -7.32
CA PHE A 221 9.89 13.07 -8.10
C PHE A 221 9.83 11.55 -7.99
N GLY A 222 8.63 11.02 -7.76
CA GLY A 222 8.41 9.58 -7.78
C GLY A 222 8.92 8.88 -6.53
N ALA A 223 8.81 9.50 -5.36
CA ALA A 223 8.85 8.77 -4.08
C ALA A 223 7.45 8.29 -3.71
N HIS A 224 7.34 7.04 -3.28
CA HIS A 224 6.10 6.46 -2.74
C HIS A 224 5.96 6.85 -1.27
N VAL A 225 4.86 7.45 -0.88
CA VAL A 225 4.60 7.99 0.45
C VAL A 225 3.36 7.32 1.02
N GLN A 226 3.47 6.72 2.19
CA GLN A 226 2.40 5.97 2.85
C GLN A 226 2.04 6.63 4.19
N ALA A 227 0.75 6.75 4.49
CA ALA A 227 0.24 7.16 5.79
C ALA A 227 -0.22 5.92 6.58
N ILE A 228 0.50 5.58 7.64
CA ILE A 228 0.25 4.39 8.46
C ILE A 228 -0.47 4.81 9.74
N SER A 229 -1.66 4.26 9.97
CA SER A 229 -2.45 4.55 11.16
C SER A 229 -1.79 4.01 12.42
N VAL A 230 -1.66 4.84 13.44
CA VAL A 230 -1.22 4.42 14.78
C VAL A 230 -2.29 3.53 15.44
N LYS A 231 -3.57 3.80 15.19
CA LYS A 231 -4.69 2.99 15.71
C LYS A 231 -4.79 1.60 15.12
N THR A 232 -4.51 1.40 13.85
CA THR A 232 -4.71 0.10 13.18
C THR A 232 -3.40 -0.58 12.79
N GLY A 233 -2.31 0.16 12.64
CA GLY A 233 -1.05 -0.32 12.08
C GLY A 233 -1.09 -0.52 10.55
N LYS A 234 -2.21 -0.18 9.89
CA LYS A 234 -2.40 -0.35 8.45
C LYS A 234 -2.05 0.92 7.68
N VAL A 235 -1.69 0.75 6.41
CA VAL A 235 -1.61 1.85 5.44
C VAL A 235 -3.03 2.31 5.16
N MET A 236 -3.34 3.57 5.49
CA MET A 236 -4.68 4.14 5.30
C MET A 236 -4.82 4.93 4.00
N GLY A 237 -3.71 5.11 3.29
CA GLY A 237 -3.61 5.92 2.07
C GLY A 237 -2.15 6.09 1.68
N ALA A 238 -1.91 6.16 0.38
CA ALA A 238 -0.60 6.36 -0.20
C ALA A 238 -0.63 7.30 -1.40
N ALA A 239 0.54 7.86 -1.73
CA ALA A 239 0.71 8.79 -2.83
C ALA A 239 2.08 8.65 -3.46
N ILE A 240 2.21 9.16 -4.68
CA ILE A 240 3.50 9.36 -5.32
C ILE A 240 3.79 10.85 -5.34
N SER A 241 5.00 11.24 -4.99
CA SER A 241 5.42 12.65 -5.08
C SER A 241 5.55 13.10 -6.52
N GLU A 242 5.02 14.29 -6.79
CA GLU A 242 5.00 14.93 -8.10
C GLU A 242 6.35 15.56 -8.47
N LEU A 243 6.49 16.13 -9.69
CA LEU A 243 7.75 16.77 -10.13
C LEU A 243 8.24 17.87 -9.19
N ASN A 244 7.31 18.51 -8.48
CA ASN A 244 7.59 19.53 -7.48
C ASN A 244 7.86 18.93 -6.08
N GLY A 245 8.05 17.62 -5.97
CA GLY A 245 8.27 16.88 -4.73
C GLY A 245 7.02 16.76 -3.85
N LYS A 246 5.92 17.43 -4.18
CA LYS A 246 4.74 17.45 -3.32
C LYS A 246 3.97 16.15 -3.40
N PHE A 247 3.36 15.78 -2.27
CA PHE A 247 2.36 14.74 -2.19
C PHE A 247 1.14 15.25 -1.41
N LYS A 248 0.02 14.58 -1.59
CA LYS A 248 -1.19 14.69 -0.76
C LYS A 248 -1.61 13.27 -0.38
N ILE A 249 -2.35 13.06 0.69
CA ILE A 249 -3.07 11.80 0.98
C ILE A 249 -4.39 12.26 1.60
N ASP A 250 -5.52 12.00 0.95
CA ASP A 250 -6.84 12.54 1.30
C ASP A 250 -7.80 11.47 1.82
N GLY A 251 -8.93 11.87 2.41
CA GLY A 251 -9.95 10.92 2.87
C GLY A 251 -9.58 10.13 4.12
N LEU A 252 -8.56 10.59 4.86
CA LEU A 252 -8.04 9.97 6.07
C LEU A 252 -8.88 10.33 7.30
N PRO A 253 -9.22 9.38 8.20
CA PRO A 253 -9.89 9.69 9.47
C PRO A 253 -9.17 10.73 10.35
N LYS A 254 -9.86 11.79 10.76
CA LYS A 254 -9.30 12.84 11.63
C LYS A 254 -9.09 12.42 13.08
N ASP A 255 -9.77 11.37 13.51
CA ASP A 255 -9.68 10.90 14.89
C ASP A 255 -8.41 10.07 15.14
N ASP A 256 -7.51 9.95 14.17
CA ASP A 256 -6.29 9.12 14.17
C ASP A 256 -4.99 9.94 14.12
N GLN A 257 -3.87 9.22 14.22
CA GLN A 257 -2.52 9.69 13.99
C GLN A 257 -1.85 8.85 12.92
N TYR A 258 -0.99 9.48 12.14
CA TYR A 258 -0.32 8.84 11.01
C TYR A 258 1.19 8.93 11.15
N LEU A 259 1.84 7.79 10.97
CA LEU A 259 3.26 7.71 10.72
C LEU A 259 3.46 7.74 9.21
N ILE A 260 4.31 8.64 8.73
CA ILE A 260 4.58 8.78 7.30
C ILE A 260 5.82 7.98 6.95
N TYR A 261 5.72 7.11 5.96
CA TYR A 261 6.83 6.33 5.44
C TYR A 261 7.03 6.64 3.95
N ASN A 262 8.22 7.10 3.59
CA ASN A 262 8.59 7.32 2.18
C ASN A 262 9.52 6.21 1.69
N SER A 263 9.39 5.76 0.45
CA SER A 263 10.24 4.73 -0.14
C SER A 263 10.47 4.95 -1.63
N PRO A 264 11.49 4.30 -2.24
CA PRO A 264 11.64 4.25 -3.68
C PRO A 264 10.40 3.67 -4.36
N LEU A 265 10.03 4.27 -5.49
CA LEU A 265 8.94 3.78 -6.33
C LEU A 265 9.35 2.51 -7.07
N LYS A 266 8.57 1.45 -6.90
CA LYS A 266 8.69 0.21 -7.67
C LYS A 266 7.95 0.37 -9.01
N GLN A 267 8.64 0.72 -10.10
CA GLN A 267 8.03 1.11 -11.40
C GLN A 267 7.12 0.06 -12.11
N VAL A 268 6.73 -1.03 -11.45
CA VAL A 268 5.86 -2.07 -12.01
C VAL A 268 4.40 -1.62 -11.93
N GLY A 269 3.67 -1.76 -13.05
CA GLY A 269 2.23 -1.47 -13.11
C GLY A 269 1.85 0.01 -13.18
N LEU A 270 2.82 0.94 -13.13
CA LEU A 270 2.54 2.37 -13.09
C LEU A 270 2.45 3.04 -14.47
N PRO A 271 1.76 4.19 -14.58
CA PRO A 271 1.78 5.03 -15.77
C PRO A 271 3.20 5.43 -16.20
N THR A 272 3.42 5.56 -17.51
CA THR A 272 4.72 5.94 -18.11
C THR A 272 5.20 7.32 -17.68
N THR A 273 4.30 8.18 -17.17
CA THR A 273 4.62 9.47 -16.54
C THR A 273 5.67 9.32 -15.44
N TYR A 274 5.67 8.20 -14.70
CA TYR A 274 6.63 7.91 -13.63
C TYR A 274 7.90 7.20 -14.10
N ALA A 275 8.07 6.95 -15.41
CA ALA A 275 9.22 6.20 -15.94
C ALA A 275 10.57 6.86 -15.65
N ASN A 276 10.58 8.19 -15.44
CA ASN A 276 11.80 8.95 -15.11
C ASN A 276 12.02 9.12 -13.60
N ALA A 277 11.16 8.59 -12.74
CA ALA A 277 11.39 8.59 -11.30
C ALA A 277 12.76 7.99 -10.99
N ARG A 278 13.54 8.66 -10.15
CA ARG A 278 14.90 8.25 -9.78
C ARG A 278 14.94 7.91 -8.29
N SER A 279 15.79 6.96 -7.95
CA SER A 279 16.06 6.59 -6.55
C SER A 279 17.54 6.48 -6.22
N ASP A 280 18.40 6.56 -7.24
CA ASP A 280 19.86 6.40 -7.17
C ASP A 280 20.60 7.65 -6.66
N PHE A 281 20.08 8.27 -5.60
CA PHE A 281 20.59 9.54 -5.04
C PHE A 281 21.64 9.36 -3.94
N CYS A 282 21.92 8.12 -3.52
CA CYS A 282 22.89 7.84 -2.48
C CYS A 282 24.30 7.66 -3.06
N GLU A 283 25.29 7.44 -2.19
CA GLU A 283 26.67 7.22 -2.62
C GLU A 283 26.76 6.05 -3.60
N SER A 284 27.68 6.16 -4.57
CA SER A 284 27.86 5.17 -5.63
C SER A 284 26.59 4.87 -6.45
N SER A 285 25.69 5.86 -6.58
CA SER A 285 24.40 5.70 -7.27
C SER A 285 23.56 4.57 -6.69
N SER A 286 23.72 4.29 -5.40
CA SER A 286 22.84 3.37 -4.68
C SER A 286 21.46 3.99 -4.47
N LYS A 287 20.44 3.13 -4.36
CA LYS A 287 19.08 3.60 -4.11
C LYS A 287 18.95 4.10 -2.67
N TYR A 288 18.25 5.20 -2.47
CA TYR A 288 17.78 5.57 -1.13
C TYR A 288 16.88 4.46 -0.58
N ARG A 289 16.85 4.32 0.74
CA ARG A 289 16.03 3.30 1.41
C ARG A 289 14.71 3.94 1.84
N GLY A 290 13.73 3.10 2.13
CA GLY A 290 12.54 3.63 2.76
C GLY A 290 12.81 4.10 4.19
N SER A 291 12.19 5.21 4.59
CA SER A 291 12.40 5.82 5.90
C SER A 291 11.11 6.40 6.46
N PHE A 292 11.03 6.46 7.79
CA PHE A 292 9.96 7.18 8.45
C PHE A 292 10.28 8.66 8.52
N PHE A 293 9.23 9.47 8.40
CA PHE A 293 9.26 10.83 8.87
C PHE A 293 9.52 10.84 10.38
N GLN A 294 10.54 11.60 10.76
CA GLN A 294 11.04 11.73 12.13
C GLN A 294 11.63 13.13 12.30
N SER A 295 11.64 13.66 13.52
CA SER A 295 12.25 14.96 13.80
C SER A 295 13.77 14.94 13.54
N CYS A 296 14.35 16.10 13.26
CA CYS A 296 15.80 16.22 13.14
C CYS A 296 16.52 16.05 14.49
N GLY A 297 17.65 15.33 14.49
CA GLY A 297 18.54 15.15 15.63
C GLY A 297 18.79 13.68 15.97
N SER A 298 19.98 13.38 16.51
CA SER A 298 20.39 11.99 16.81
C SER A 298 19.50 11.30 17.85
N SER A 299 18.89 12.06 18.76
CA SER A 299 17.97 11.52 19.78
C SER A 299 16.62 11.07 19.21
N SER A 300 16.26 11.52 18.00
CA SER A 300 15.01 11.20 17.32
C SER A 300 15.21 10.22 16.16
N GLU A 301 16.45 9.82 15.89
CA GLU A 301 16.79 8.85 14.84
C GLU A 301 16.08 7.52 15.10
N GLY A 302 15.32 7.04 14.10
CA GLY A 302 14.57 5.79 14.19
C GLY A 302 13.37 5.83 15.14
N PHE A 303 12.94 7.03 15.57
CA PHE A 303 11.68 7.26 16.28
C PHE A 303 10.70 8.00 15.38
N PRO A 304 9.78 7.30 14.70
CA PRO A 304 8.81 7.93 13.81
C PRO A 304 7.97 8.98 14.53
N GLU A 305 7.75 10.10 13.85
CA GLU A 305 6.93 11.22 14.34
C GLU A 305 5.46 11.02 13.93
N ALA A 306 4.55 11.07 14.91
CA ALA A 306 3.13 10.85 14.67
C ALA A 306 2.38 12.14 14.34
N VAL A 307 1.88 12.24 13.11
CA VAL A 307 1.16 13.42 12.61
C VAL A 307 -0.34 13.29 12.94
N ARG A 308 -0.88 14.24 13.72
CA ARG A 308 -2.31 14.31 14.05
C ARG A 308 -3.09 15.07 12.98
N LEU A 309 -4.17 14.48 12.49
CA LEU A 309 -5.14 15.17 11.63
C LEU A 309 -6.17 15.96 12.44
N ASN A 310 -5.74 17.06 13.05
CA ASN A 310 -6.61 17.94 13.84
C ASN A 310 -7.41 18.97 13.02
N SER A 311 -7.22 18.98 11.70
CA SER A 311 -7.87 19.89 10.76
C SER A 311 -8.19 19.18 9.45
N SER A 312 -8.84 19.86 8.49
CA SER A 312 -9.13 19.28 7.17
C SER A 312 -7.88 19.05 6.32
N LEU A 313 -6.76 19.73 6.62
CA LEU A 313 -5.50 19.57 5.89
C LEU A 313 -4.33 19.87 6.83
N VAL A 314 -3.40 18.92 6.97
CA VAL A 314 -2.16 19.09 7.74
C VAL A 314 -0.97 18.98 6.79
N ASP A 315 -0.15 20.03 6.75
CA ASP A 315 1.10 20.06 5.99
C ASP A 315 2.28 19.69 6.90
N THR A 316 3.02 18.66 6.51
CA THR A 316 4.19 18.14 7.23
C THR A 316 5.47 18.92 6.93
N GLY A 317 5.43 19.83 5.94
CA GLY A 317 6.61 20.49 5.42
C GLY A 317 7.49 19.53 4.63
N ASN A 318 8.81 19.73 4.74
CA ASN A 318 9.80 18.90 4.06
C ASN A 318 10.00 17.54 4.77
N ILE A 319 9.95 16.46 4.00
CA ILE A 319 10.29 15.10 4.43
C ILE A 319 11.51 14.65 3.63
N THR A 320 12.61 14.33 4.29
CA THR A 320 13.83 13.89 3.59
C THR A 320 13.73 12.43 3.17
N ILE A 321 14.20 12.07 1.98
CA ILE A 321 14.61 10.69 1.69
C ILE A 321 15.88 10.36 2.48
N ARG A 322 16.10 9.08 2.80
CA ARG A 322 17.29 8.64 3.55
C ARG A 322 18.01 7.48 2.87
N CYS A 323 19.33 7.52 2.91
CA CYS A 323 20.18 6.48 2.33
C CYS A 323 20.37 5.28 3.27
N GLY A 324 20.24 5.51 4.57
CA GLY A 324 20.31 4.49 5.61
C GLY A 324 18.94 3.99 6.04
N LEU A 325 18.95 2.92 6.84
CA LEU A 325 17.82 2.61 7.72
C LEU A 325 18.06 3.30 9.05
N ASP A 326 17.23 4.26 9.39
CA ASP A 326 17.33 4.98 10.65
C ASP A 326 16.72 4.13 11.77
N THR A 327 17.55 3.64 12.68
CA THR A 327 17.10 2.94 13.90
C THR A 327 17.68 3.63 15.12
N PRO A 328 17.01 3.62 16.29
CA PRO A 328 17.56 4.28 17.46
C PRO A 328 18.95 3.73 17.80
N PRO A 329 19.97 4.60 18.00
CA PRO A 329 21.31 4.15 18.34
C PRO A 329 21.36 3.27 19.60
N ASP A 330 20.53 3.58 20.59
CA ASP A 330 20.42 2.81 21.83
C ASP A 330 19.80 1.43 21.59
N TYR A 331 18.80 1.31 20.71
CA TYR A 331 18.25 0.03 20.29
C TYR A 331 19.33 -0.82 19.63
N PHE A 332 20.07 -0.23 18.67
CA PHE A 332 21.08 -0.95 17.91
C PHE A 332 22.20 -1.49 18.81
N GLN A 333 22.65 -0.69 19.80
CA GLN A 333 23.64 -1.11 20.81
C GLN A 333 23.12 -2.20 21.76
N ASN A 334 21.82 -2.25 22.01
CA ASN A 334 21.18 -3.23 22.90
C ASN A 334 20.62 -4.45 22.16
N LYS A 335 20.82 -4.54 20.84
CA LYS A 335 20.35 -5.68 20.04
C LYS A 335 20.95 -6.97 20.61
N SER A 336 20.12 -7.99 20.81
CA SER A 336 20.47 -9.27 21.47
C SER A 336 20.86 -9.22 22.97
N ILE A 337 20.82 -8.06 23.63
CA ILE A 337 21.05 -7.96 25.09
C ILE A 337 19.73 -8.20 25.84
N SER A 338 19.74 -9.08 26.84
CA SER A 338 18.58 -9.31 27.71
C SER A 338 19.01 -9.40 29.19
N PRO A 339 18.45 -8.58 30.08
CA PRO A 339 17.43 -7.55 29.82
C PRO A 339 18.00 -6.37 29.04
N SER A 340 17.20 -5.83 28.12
CA SER A 340 17.58 -4.64 27.34
C SER A 340 17.51 -3.38 28.20
N SER A 341 18.38 -2.41 27.93
CA SER A 341 18.30 -1.07 28.53
C SER A 341 17.56 -0.05 27.63
N PHE A 342 17.27 -0.42 26.38
CA PHE A 342 16.56 0.45 25.43
C PHE A 342 15.08 0.54 25.79
N ASN A 343 14.56 1.75 25.97
CA ASN A 343 13.16 2.01 26.30
C ASN A 343 12.47 2.72 25.13
N ILE A 344 11.40 2.14 24.59
CA ILE A 344 10.66 2.72 23.45
C ILE A 344 10.06 4.10 23.74
N ASN A 345 9.78 4.40 25.02
CA ASN A 345 9.20 5.67 25.43
C ASN A 345 10.25 6.75 25.72
N SER A 346 11.54 6.50 25.46
CA SER A 346 12.63 7.45 25.78
C SER A 346 12.56 8.76 24.97
N ASN A 347 11.98 8.72 23.77
CA ASN A 347 11.80 9.87 22.88
C ASN A 347 10.36 10.44 22.95
N THR A 348 9.57 10.10 23.96
CA THR A 348 8.19 10.60 24.08
C THR A 348 8.15 11.90 24.87
N ASN A 349 7.93 13.03 24.18
CA ASN A 349 7.83 14.35 24.82
C ASN A 349 6.51 14.56 25.58
N SER A 350 5.40 14.05 25.03
CA SER A 350 4.07 14.16 25.63
C SER A 350 3.17 12.98 25.24
N GLY A 351 2.09 12.78 26.00
CA GLY A 351 1.24 11.60 25.86
C GLY A 351 1.88 10.33 26.43
N LEU A 352 1.19 9.20 26.32
CA LEU A 352 1.68 7.90 26.79
C LEU A 352 1.78 6.94 25.61
N GLY A 353 2.98 6.45 25.36
CA GLY A 353 3.27 5.55 24.26
C GLY A 353 4.68 5.74 23.74
N GLY A 354 4.95 5.15 22.59
CA GLY A 354 6.23 5.24 21.92
C GLY A 354 6.19 4.49 20.59
N SER A 355 7.17 4.75 19.74
CA SER A 355 7.33 4.06 18.46
C SER A 355 8.81 3.96 18.13
N PHE A 356 9.24 2.86 17.51
CA PHE A 356 10.60 2.80 16.97
C PHE A 356 10.71 1.86 15.76
N VAL A 357 11.74 2.10 14.97
CA VAL A 357 12.14 1.30 13.81
C VAL A 357 13.16 0.26 14.24
N GLY A 358 12.85 -1.03 14.05
CA GLY A 358 13.74 -2.16 14.28
C GLY A 358 13.95 -3.00 13.02
N PHE A 359 14.91 -3.92 13.03
CA PHE A 359 15.18 -4.79 11.88
C PHE A 359 15.93 -6.05 12.26
N PHE A 360 15.80 -7.09 11.44
CA PHE A 360 16.68 -8.26 11.42
C PHE A 360 17.46 -8.30 10.12
N THR A 361 18.76 -8.58 10.17
CA THR A 361 19.59 -8.78 8.97
C THR A 361 19.38 -10.17 8.38
N SER A 362 19.61 -10.31 7.07
CA SER A 362 19.66 -11.65 6.46
C SER A 362 20.75 -12.52 7.07
N SER A 363 21.86 -11.96 7.56
CA SER A 363 22.88 -12.72 8.28
C SER A 363 22.36 -13.30 9.59
N GLU A 364 21.59 -12.53 10.37
CA GLU A 364 20.98 -13.02 11.61
C GLU A 364 19.98 -14.15 11.33
N ILE A 365 19.28 -14.07 10.20
CA ILE A 365 18.29 -15.06 9.79
C ILE A 365 18.92 -16.29 9.11
N GLN A 366 20.00 -16.14 8.33
CA GLN A 366 20.63 -17.22 7.56
C GLN A 366 21.77 -17.92 8.30
N GLN A 367 22.47 -17.27 9.25
CA GLN A 367 23.54 -17.92 10.04
C GLN A 367 22.99 -18.86 11.13
N SER A 368 21.68 -18.98 11.29
CA SER A 368 21.11 -19.85 12.29
C SER A 368 21.19 -21.33 11.85
N LYS A 369 22.37 -21.95 12.08
CA LYS A 369 22.48 -23.35 12.53
C LYS A 369 21.90 -23.54 13.95
N ILE A 370 21.28 -22.49 14.49
CA ILE A 370 20.59 -22.35 15.75
C ILE A 370 19.08 -22.37 15.44
N PRO A 371 18.21 -22.93 16.30
CA PRO A 371 16.77 -22.77 16.13
C PRO A 371 16.38 -21.29 15.98
N LEU A 372 15.48 -20.95 15.04
CA LEU A 372 14.98 -19.57 14.80
C LEU A 372 14.41 -18.88 16.06
N THR A 373 14.22 -19.62 17.15
CA THR A 373 13.80 -19.14 18.47
C THR A 373 14.85 -18.30 19.21
N ASP A 374 16.12 -18.31 18.78
CA ASP A 374 17.20 -17.60 19.49
C ASP A 374 17.53 -16.21 18.92
N VAL A 375 17.10 -15.89 17.69
CA VAL A 375 17.21 -14.53 17.13
C VAL A 375 16.11 -13.67 17.74
N LYS A 376 16.50 -12.63 18.49
CA LYS A 376 15.54 -11.76 19.17
C LYS A 376 16.05 -10.35 19.42
N ASP A 377 15.14 -9.41 19.29
CA ASP A 377 15.32 -8.04 19.75
C ASP A 377 14.61 -7.86 21.08
N SER A 378 15.25 -7.18 22.03
CA SER A 378 14.70 -6.94 23.36
C SER A 378 14.64 -5.44 23.63
N PHE A 379 13.56 -4.96 24.24
CA PHE A 379 13.37 -3.57 24.63
C PHE A 379 12.43 -3.44 25.82
N LEU A 380 12.38 -2.25 26.41
CA LEU A 380 11.55 -1.92 27.56
C LEU A 380 10.41 -0.97 27.16
N ILE A 381 9.30 -1.08 27.89
CA ILE A 381 8.24 -0.08 27.93
C ILE A 381 8.02 0.27 29.40
N ASN A 382 8.34 1.50 29.78
CA ASN A 382 8.25 1.91 31.18
C ASN A 382 7.21 3.02 31.40
N PHE A 383 6.18 2.70 32.19
CA PHE A 383 5.16 3.62 32.69
C PHE A 383 5.11 3.65 34.23
N SER A 384 6.16 3.18 34.91
CA SER A 384 6.19 3.03 36.38
C SER A 384 5.95 4.32 37.14
N ASN A 385 6.26 5.45 36.51
CA ASN A 385 6.17 6.79 37.11
C ASN A 385 4.81 7.47 36.84
N PHE A 386 3.94 6.88 36.02
CA PHE A 386 2.63 7.45 35.72
C PHE A 386 1.57 6.92 36.70
N GLN A 387 0.84 7.84 37.34
CA GLN A 387 -0.12 7.51 38.39
C GLN A 387 -1.57 7.92 38.05
N GLN A 388 -1.77 8.84 37.11
CA GLN A 388 -3.08 9.44 36.81
C GLN A 388 -3.94 8.59 35.86
N TRP A 389 -3.94 7.26 36.02
CA TRP A 389 -4.64 6.33 35.12
C TRP A 389 -6.16 6.59 35.05
N ASP A 390 -6.77 7.01 36.15
CA ASP A 390 -8.21 7.29 36.22
C ASP A 390 -8.62 8.50 35.39
N SER A 391 -7.68 9.42 35.10
CA SER A 391 -7.94 10.57 34.21
C SER A 391 -8.11 10.15 32.74
N LEU A 392 -7.53 9.01 32.34
CA LEU A 392 -7.68 8.47 30.99
C LEU A 392 -8.96 7.65 30.83
N SER A 393 -9.32 6.89 31.87
CA SER A 393 -10.49 6.02 31.87
C SER A 393 -10.74 5.42 33.25
N THR A 394 -12.00 5.25 33.63
CA THR A 394 -12.40 4.41 34.76
C THR A 394 -12.45 2.92 34.42
N LEU A 395 -12.64 2.55 33.14
CA LEU A 395 -12.60 1.18 32.65
C LEU A 395 -11.15 0.65 32.50
N PRO A 396 -10.94 -0.68 32.50
CA PRO A 396 -9.62 -1.31 32.39
C PRO A 396 -8.77 -0.79 31.22
N LEU A 397 -7.49 -0.55 31.50
CA LEU A 397 -6.51 -0.01 30.55
C LEU A 397 -5.46 -1.06 30.20
N TYR A 398 -4.98 -1.01 28.97
CA TYR A 398 -3.94 -1.88 28.44
C TYR A 398 -2.93 -1.05 27.66
N VAL A 399 -1.68 -1.48 27.68
CA VAL A 399 -0.69 -1.10 26.66
C VAL A 399 -0.97 -1.96 25.44
N GLU A 400 -1.35 -1.36 24.32
CA GLU A 400 -1.46 -2.03 23.04
C GLU A 400 -0.14 -1.83 22.27
N LEU A 401 0.58 -2.93 22.10
CA LEU A 401 1.81 -3.02 21.34
C LEU A 401 1.52 -3.61 19.97
N LYS A 402 1.83 -2.88 18.90
CA LYS A 402 1.77 -3.40 17.53
C LYS A 402 3.16 -3.54 16.96
N VAL A 403 3.41 -4.66 16.31
CA VAL A 403 4.58 -4.91 15.46
C VAL A 403 4.06 -5.00 14.03
N THR A 404 4.35 -3.98 13.23
CA THR A 404 3.96 -3.88 11.83
C THR A 404 5.19 -4.17 10.98
N ASN A 405 5.07 -5.11 10.05
CA ASN A 405 6.14 -5.49 9.12
C ASN A 405 5.62 -5.80 7.72
N GLN A 406 4.34 -6.19 7.61
CA GLN A 406 3.69 -6.49 6.34
C GLN A 406 3.66 -5.30 5.39
N ALA A 407 3.33 -4.10 5.90
CA ALA A 407 3.26 -2.86 5.14
C ALA A 407 4.59 -2.50 4.44
N PHE A 408 5.71 -3.03 4.93
CA PHE A 408 7.05 -2.78 4.40
C PHE A 408 7.56 -3.93 3.53
N SER A 409 6.68 -4.86 3.17
CA SER A 409 7.05 -6.10 2.49
C SER A 409 8.12 -6.93 3.23
N SER A 410 8.24 -6.74 4.56
CA SER A 410 9.13 -7.50 5.42
C SER A 410 8.35 -8.67 6.00
N VAL A 411 8.48 -9.83 5.37
CA VAL A 411 7.49 -10.91 5.54
C VAL A 411 8.02 -11.94 6.53
N PHE A 412 7.75 -11.70 7.81
CA PHE A 412 7.96 -12.66 8.89
C PHE A 412 6.82 -12.53 9.89
N LYS A 413 6.45 -13.63 10.57
CA LYS A 413 5.54 -13.50 11.72
C LYS A 413 6.35 -13.04 12.92
N ALA A 414 6.09 -11.84 13.42
CA ALA A 414 6.74 -11.34 14.63
C ALA A 414 6.22 -12.12 15.85
N LEU A 415 7.04 -12.93 16.53
CA LEU A 415 6.67 -13.55 17.79
C LEU A 415 6.98 -12.57 18.92
N VAL A 416 5.96 -12.16 19.68
CA VAL A 416 6.09 -11.15 20.73
C VAL A 416 5.96 -11.81 22.10
N ASN A 417 6.98 -11.63 22.95
CA ASN A 417 6.98 -12.09 24.33
C ASN A 417 7.01 -10.89 25.28
N VAL A 418 6.27 -10.99 26.39
CA VAL A 418 6.14 -9.91 27.37
C VAL A 418 6.44 -10.42 28.77
N LYS A 419 7.22 -9.65 29.53
CA LYS A 419 7.50 -9.87 30.95
C LYS A 419 7.34 -8.56 31.74
N ARG A 420 6.83 -8.62 32.97
CA ARG A 420 6.93 -7.49 33.91
C ARG A 420 8.29 -7.53 34.60
N GLN A 421 8.98 -6.41 34.71
CA GLN A 421 10.32 -6.34 35.31
C GLN A 421 10.31 -6.67 36.82
N LYS A 422 9.25 -6.29 37.54
CA LYS A 422 9.17 -6.47 38.99
C LYS A 422 8.97 -7.93 39.42
N ASN A 423 8.27 -8.72 38.63
CA ASN A 423 7.83 -10.06 39.00
C ASN A 423 8.05 -11.05 37.86
N ASP A 424 8.55 -12.26 38.16
CA ASP A 424 8.66 -13.39 37.20
C ASP A 424 7.28 -14.02 36.93
N PHE A 425 6.28 -13.18 36.62
CA PHE A 425 4.98 -13.67 36.23
C PHE A 425 4.93 -13.95 34.74
N SER A 426 4.37 -15.11 34.41
CA SER A 426 4.10 -15.47 33.02
C SER A 426 2.73 -14.94 32.61
N PRO A 427 2.62 -14.25 31.47
CA PRO A 427 1.31 -13.87 30.94
C PRO A 427 0.51 -15.10 30.50
N THR A 428 -0.79 -15.10 30.81
CA THR A 428 -1.75 -16.00 30.16
C THR A 428 -2.32 -15.29 28.94
N TYR A 429 -2.12 -15.87 27.76
CA TYR A 429 -2.52 -15.28 26.49
C TYR A 429 -3.89 -15.79 26.03
N VAL A 430 -4.73 -14.88 25.53
CA VAL A 430 -6.00 -15.19 24.86
C VAL A 430 -5.98 -14.56 23.48
N GLN A 431 -5.96 -15.38 22.43
CA GLN A 431 -6.07 -14.91 21.06
C GLN A 431 -7.54 -14.57 20.75
N SER A 432 -7.75 -13.35 20.29
CA SER A 432 -9.05 -12.83 19.87
C SER A 432 -9.36 -13.22 18.42
N ALA A 433 -10.62 -13.12 18.02
CA ALA A 433 -11.06 -13.45 16.65
C ALA A 433 -10.43 -12.54 15.56
N ASP A 434 -10.03 -11.32 15.92
CA ASP A 434 -9.30 -10.38 15.05
C ASP A 434 -7.79 -10.70 14.95
N GLY A 435 -7.34 -11.78 15.62
CA GLY A 435 -5.96 -12.21 15.67
C GLY A 435 -5.09 -11.52 16.72
N SER A 436 -5.60 -10.50 17.41
CA SER A 436 -4.89 -9.83 18.50
C SER A 436 -4.78 -10.73 19.73
N VAL A 437 -3.68 -10.59 20.48
CA VAL A 437 -3.43 -11.37 21.68
C VAL A 437 -3.60 -10.50 22.92
N ASN A 438 -4.55 -10.86 23.78
CA ASN A 438 -4.76 -10.19 25.06
C ASN A 438 -4.08 -10.97 26.18
N ILE A 439 -3.39 -10.28 27.09
CA ILE A 439 -2.89 -10.89 28.33
C ILE A 439 -3.99 -10.74 29.38
N ASP A 440 -4.58 -11.86 29.80
CA ASP A 440 -5.72 -11.87 30.72
C ASP A 440 -5.27 -11.77 32.18
N THR A 441 -4.31 -12.60 32.58
CA THR A 441 -3.70 -12.57 33.92
C THR A 441 -2.20 -12.85 33.86
N PHE A 442 -1.49 -12.39 34.90
CA PHE A 442 -0.10 -12.73 35.17
C PHE A 442 -0.08 -13.77 36.29
N VAL A 443 0.40 -14.99 36.03
CA VAL A 443 0.35 -16.10 37.00
C VAL A 443 1.75 -16.40 37.54
N SER A 444 1.86 -16.66 38.85
CA SER A 444 3.10 -17.09 39.51
C SER A 444 3.48 -18.51 39.10
N GLY A 445 4.63 -18.69 38.44
CA GLY A 445 5.09 -20.00 38.01
C GLY A 445 6.17 -19.94 36.94
N SER A 446 6.77 -21.09 36.62
CA SER A 446 7.80 -21.23 35.59
C SER A 446 7.33 -20.66 34.25
N VAL A 447 8.21 -19.91 33.59
CA VAL A 447 7.93 -19.26 32.31
C VAL A 447 7.59 -20.30 31.26
N GLN A 448 6.29 -20.48 31.00
CA GLN A 448 5.83 -21.15 29.80
C GLN A 448 5.90 -20.12 28.68
N TRP A 449 6.98 -20.20 27.90
CA TRP A 449 7.20 -19.44 26.67
C TRP A 449 6.25 -19.95 25.59
N ASP A 450 4.94 -19.80 25.79
CA ASP A 450 3.99 -20.25 24.81
C ASP A 450 4.08 -19.32 23.61
N SER A 451 4.75 -19.80 22.56
CA SER A 451 5.02 -19.11 21.30
C SER A 451 3.71 -18.96 20.53
N LEU A 452 2.83 -18.08 20.98
CA LEU A 452 1.54 -17.84 20.35
C LEU A 452 1.61 -16.58 19.51
N ASN A 453 1.79 -16.84 18.21
CA ASN A 453 1.37 -15.99 17.12
C ASN A 453 1.08 -16.91 15.94
N LYS A 454 0.09 -17.80 16.13
CA LYS A 454 -0.42 -18.63 15.03
C LYS A 454 -0.88 -17.68 13.93
N TYR A 455 -0.49 -17.96 12.70
CA TYR A 455 -0.99 -17.24 11.54
C TYR A 455 -2.51 -17.18 11.59
N VAL A 456 -3.04 -15.97 11.51
CA VAL A 456 -4.48 -15.76 11.42
C VAL A 456 -4.78 -15.54 9.96
N LEU A 457 -5.55 -16.47 9.40
CA LEU A 457 -6.21 -16.25 8.13
C LEU A 457 -7.28 -15.19 8.39
N ALA A 458 -7.11 -14.02 7.79
CA ALA A 458 -8.20 -13.08 7.70
C ALA A 458 -9.37 -13.73 6.93
N PRO A 459 -10.63 -13.29 7.13
CA PRO A 459 -11.80 -13.88 6.47
C PRO A 459 -11.73 -13.91 4.93
N ASP A 460 -10.84 -13.10 4.36
CA ASP A 460 -10.53 -12.94 2.94
C ASP A 460 -9.40 -13.88 2.44
N GLY A 461 -8.88 -14.75 3.31
CA GLY A 461 -7.80 -15.68 3.02
C GLY A 461 -6.39 -15.09 3.07
N TRP A 462 -6.22 -13.80 3.41
CA TRP A 462 -4.91 -13.20 3.65
C TRP A 462 -4.29 -13.69 4.95
N VAL A 463 -2.96 -13.81 4.95
CA VAL A 463 -2.20 -14.05 6.19
C VAL A 463 -1.81 -12.72 6.79
N ASN A 464 -2.30 -12.45 7.99
CA ASN A 464 -1.81 -11.31 8.77
C ASN A 464 -0.52 -11.69 9.49
N VAL A 465 0.61 -11.12 9.04
CA VAL A 465 1.92 -11.31 9.67
C VAL A 465 2.26 -10.27 10.73
N ASP A 466 1.52 -9.16 10.77
CA ASP A 466 1.61 -8.17 11.85
C ASP A 466 1.13 -8.79 13.17
N SER A 467 1.56 -8.21 14.29
CA SER A 467 1.24 -8.73 15.63
C SER A 467 0.77 -7.63 16.55
N THR A 468 -0.34 -7.85 17.24
CA THR A 468 -0.89 -6.93 18.25
C THR A 468 -0.99 -7.65 19.59
N VAL A 469 -0.35 -7.11 20.62
CA VAL A 469 -0.36 -7.62 21.99
C VAL A 469 -0.90 -6.56 22.94
N ARG A 470 -1.86 -6.93 23.80
CA ARG A 470 -2.42 -6.05 24.82
C ARG A 470 -2.01 -6.48 26.23
N ILE A 471 -1.32 -5.60 26.94
CA ILE A 471 -0.74 -5.84 28.26
C ILE A 471 -1.53 -5.02 29.30
N PRO A 472 -2.17 -5.63 30.31
CA PRO A 472 -2.99 -4.89 31.26
C PRO A 472 -2.15 -3.93 32.10
N ILE A 473 -2.73 -2.79 32.46
CA ILE A 473 -2.07 -1.79 33.33
C ILE A 473 -2.46 -2.03 34.78
N SER A 474 -1.47 -2.05 35.67
CA SER A 474 -1.68 -2.12 37.12
C SER A 474 -1.92 -0.72 37.67
N ARG A 475 -3.11 -0.48 38.23
CA ARG A 475 -3.43 0.77 38.95
C ARG A 475 -3.00 0.73 40.42
N LEU A 476 -3.11 -0.46 41.02
CA LEU A 476 -2.82 -0.68 42.43
C LEU A 476 -1.31 -0.63 42.70
N ASP A 477 -0.51 -1.05 41.73
CA ASP A 477 0.94 -1.04 41.82
C ASP A 477 1.56 -0.44 40.55
N PRO A 478 1.76 0.89 40.49
CA PRO A 478 2.35 1.54 39.33
C PRO A 478 3.72 0.98 38.95
N SER A 479 4.50 0.48 39.93
CA SER A 479 5.84 -0.08 39.66
C SER A 479 5.81 -1.36 38.83
N ASP A 480 4.66 -2.05 38.74
CA ASP A 480 4.45 -3.19 37.85
C ASP A 480 4.32 -2.78 36.37
N ASN A 481 4.12 -1.50 36.06
CA ASN A 481 3.97 -1.00 34.68
C ASN A 481 5.32 -0.75 34.00
N ASN A 482 6.28 -1.65 34.23
CA ASN A 482 7.57 -1.70 33.55
C ASN A 482 7.70 -3.08 32.88
N PHE A 483 7.77 -3.08 31.56
CA PHE A 483 7.64 -4.27 30.73
C PHE A 483 8.91 -4.51 29.92
N GLU A 484 9.41 -5.75 29.89
CA GLU A 484 10.40 -6.21 28.91
C GLU A 484 9.68 -6.94 27.78
N ILE A 485 9.97 -6.53 26.56
CA ILE A 485 9.40 -7.08 25.35
C ILE A 485 10.52 -7.74 24.55
N LYS A 486 10.23 -8.92 23.98
CA LYS A 486 11.12 -9.59 23.03
C LYS A 486 10.39 -9.90 21.74
N ILE A 487 10.98 -9.54 20.61
CA ILE A 487 10.47 -9.82 19.27
C ILE A 487 11.41 -10.82 18.59
N SER A 488 10.87 -11.92 18.08
CA SER A 488 11.62 -12.91 17.29
C SER A 488 10.96 -13.11 15.92
N PRO A 489 11.72 -13.19 14.82
CA PRO A 489 11.15 -13.44 13.52
C PRO A 489 10.84 -14.93 13.34
N ASN A 490 9.64 -15.26 12.88
CA ASN A 490 9.26 -16.62 12.53
C ASN A 490 8.88 -16.72 11.06
N PHE A 491 9.57 -17.64 10.37
CA PHE A 491 9.37 -17.98 8.96
C PHE A 491 8.80 -19.38 8.76
N SER A 492 8.69 -20.17 9.83
CA SER A 492 8.19 -21.55 9.80
C SER A 492 6.65 -21.57 9.66
N ASN A 493 6.15 -22.46 8.80
CA ASN A 493 4.74 -22.84 8.68
C ASN A 493 3.76 -21.73 8.24
N THR A 494 3.93 -21.15 7.05
CA THR A 494 2.76 -20.58 6.35
C THR A 494 1.62 -21.63 6.39
N PRO A 495 0.38 -21.28 6.77
CA PRO A 495 -0.69 -22.26 6.85
C PRO A 495 -0.77 -23.08 5.55
N SER A 496 -1.02 -24.38 5.67
CA SER A 496 -1.11 -25.28 4.53
C SER A 496 -2.09 -24.73 3.49
N GLY A 497 -1.64 -24.53 2.25
CA GLY A 497 -2.47 -24.04 1.15
C GLY A 497 -2.30 -22.56 0.80
N ILE A 498 -1.39 -21.83 1.44
CA ILE A 498 -1.00 -20.47 1.02
C ILE A 498 0.35 -20.52 0.30
N PRO A 499 0.39 -20.20 -1.01
CA PRO A 499 1.63 -20.06 -1.73
C PRO A 499 2.54 -19.04 -1.05
N VAL A 500 3.79 -19.42 -0.78
CA VAL A 500 4.85 -18.51 -0.33
C VAL A 500 4.99 -17.33 -1.33
N THR A 501 4.66 -17.52 -2.60
CA THR A 501 4.65 -16.44 -3.61
C THR A 501 3.64 -15.33 -3.35
N ASP A 502 2.53 -15.60 -2.66
CA ASP A 502 1.51 -14.60 -2.31
C ASP A 502 1.97 -13.71 -1.15
N LEU A 503 2.93 -14.19 -0.36
CA LEU A 503 3.49 -13.50 0.79
C LEU A 503 4.88 -12.90 0.49
N PHE A 504 5.64 -13.51 -0.40
CA PHE A 504 7.05 -13.22 -0.64
C PHE A 504 7.28 -12.95 -2.14
N THR A 505 6.79 -11.82 -2.65
CA THR A 505 7.20 -11.35 -3.98
C THR A 505 8.60 -10.76 -3.89
N ASP A 506 9.60 -11.43 -4.50
CA ASP A 506 10.99 -11.02 -4.80
C ASP A 506 11.50 -9.65 -4.29
N LEU A 507 11.46 -9.43 -2.98
CA LEU A 507 12.13 -8.33 -2.32
C LEU A 507 13.19 -8.95 -1.42
N GLN A 508 14.29 -9.36 -2.06
CA GLN A 508 15.52 -9.71 -1.38
C GLN A 508 16.13 -8.43 -0.77
N GLU A 509 15.48 -7.91 0.26
CA GLU A 509 16.09 -6.91 1.12
C GLU A 509 17.01 -7.62 2.11
N SER A 510 18.23 -7.10 2.28
CA SER A 510 19.19 -7.62 3.25
C SER A 510 18.78 -7.36 4.71
N MET A 511 17.68 -6.63 4.91
CA MET A 511 17.14 -6.22 6.21
C MET A 511 15.62 -6.38 6.22
N TYR A 512 15.12 -7.18 7.16
CA TYR A 512 13.71 -7.37 7.46
C TYR A 512 13.29 -6.33 8.49
N PHE A 513 12.74 -5.23 8.00
CA PHE A 513 12.37 -4.06 8.79
C PHE A 513 11.00 -4.26 9.49
N TYR A 514 10.86 -3.75 10.71
CA TYR A 514 9.59 -3.70 11.42
C TYR A 514 9.44 -2.42 12.24
N LEU A 515 8.20 -1.94 12.33
CA LEU A 515 7.79 -0.82 13.16
C LEU A 515 7.15 -1.36 14.43
N VAL A 516 7.59 -0.86 15.59
CA VAL A 516 6.87 -1.06 16.84
C VAL A 516 6.12 0.21 17.21
N THR A 517 4.85 0.09 17.59
CA THR A 517 4.09 1.17 18.21
C THR A 517 3.46 0.72 19.52
N ALA A 518 3.53 1.56 20.54
CA ALA A 518 2.92 1.34 21.85
C ALA A 518 1.94 2.48 22.14
N THR A 519 0.70 2.13 22.43
CA THR A 519 -0.38 3.07 22.80
C THR A 519 -1.11 2.59 24.04
N ILE A 520 -1.89 3.47 24.67
CA ILE A 520 -2.78 3.10 25.77
C ILE A 520 -4.19 2.98 25.22
N VAL A 521 -4.79 1.80 25.42
CA VAL A 521 -6.16 1.50 25.02
C VAL A 521 -7.03 1.18 26.24
N ARG A 522 -8.31 1.52 26.14
CA ARG A 522 -9.35 1.16 27.09
C ARG A 522 -10.14 -0.02 26.55
N LYS A 523 -10.40 -1.02 27.39
CA LYS A 523 -11.35 -2.10 27.10
C LYS A 523 -12.77 -1.61 27.41
N ASN A 524 -13.61 -1.50 26.38
CA ASN A 524 -15.00 -1.13 26.50
C ASN A 524 -15.86 -2.30 27.03
N LEU A 525 -17.07 -2.01 27.49
CA LEU A 525 -17.99 -3.02 28.04
C LEU A 525 -18.41 -4.09 27.01
N ASN A 526 -18.40 -3.74 25.72
CA ASN A 526 -18.67 -4.66 24.62
C ASN A 526 -17.44 -5.51 24.21
N GLY A 527 -16.33 -5.41 24.95
CA GLY A 527 -15.08 -6.13 24.67
C GLY A 527 -14.16 -5.48 23.63
N THR A 528 -14.60 -4.42 22.94
CA THR A 528 -13.77 -3.67 21.99
C THR A 528 -12.73 -2.80 22.70
N PHE A 529 -11.67 -2.41 21.98
CA PHE A 529 -10.64 -1.53 22.50
C PHE A 529 -10.67 -0.18 21.81
N THR A 530 -10.49 0.89 22.58
CA THR A 530 -10.40 2.27 22.07
C THR A 530 -9.13 2.92 22.58
N GLN A 531 -8.33 3.48 21.67
CA GLN A 531 -7.15 4.26 22.04
C GLN A 531 -7.55 5.47 22.87
N VAL A 532 -6.90 5.65 24.03
CA VAL A 532 -7.11 6.77 24.96
C VAL A 532 -5.85 7.62 25.15
N SER A 533 -4.67 7.08 24.83
CA SER A 533 -3.42 7.84 24.81
C SER A 533 -2.43 7.21 23.83
N SER A 534 -1.54 8.04 23.31
CA SER A 534 -0.46 7.68 22.38
C SER A 534 0.68 8.69 22.53
N LYS A 535 1.84 8.40 21.91
CA LYS A 535 2.90 9.41 21.71
C LYS A 535 2.31 10.63 21.00
N ASN A 536 2.58 11.82 21.52
CA ASN A 536 2.12 13.07 20.96
C ASN A 536 3.32 13.97 20.65
N ASP A 537 3.57 14.14 19.36
CA ASP A 537 4.68 14.89 18.83
C ASP A 537 4.27 16.29 18.40
N LEU A 538 5.22 17.21 18.50
CA LEU A 538 5.11 18.54 17.91
C LEU A 538 5.69 18.45 16.50
N LEU A 539 4.85 18.77 15.52
CA LEU A 539 5.20 18.62 14.11
C LEU A 539 6.48 19.42 13.77
N SER A 540 7.52 18.76 13.27
CA SER A 540 8.77 19.40 12.84
C SER A 540 9.29 18.84 11.52
N ASP A 541 9.56 19.70 10.54
CA ASP A 541 10.00 19.25 9.22
C ASP A 541 11.49 18.83 9.19
N ASN A 542 11.95 18.32 8.04
CA ASN A 542 13.32 17.82 7.85
C ASN A 542 14.25 18.83 7.17
N THR A 543 13.90 20.11 7.11
CA THR A 543 14.71 21.16 6.48
C THR A 543 16.14 21.23 7.06
N MET A 544 16.29 20.93 8.36
CA MET A 544 17.57 21.02 9.07
C MET A 544 18.40 19.73 9.04
N CYS A 545 17.89 18.64 8.47
CA CYS A 545 18.56 17.34 8.43
C CYS A 545 18.33 16.58 7.11
N PRO A 546 18.63 17.21 5.94
CA PRO A 546 18.53 16.49 4.68
C PRO A 546 19.60 15.41 4.56
N ASP A 547 19.25 14.30 3.91
CA ASP A 547 20.14 13.21 3.52
C ASP A 547 20.12 13.03 1.99
N ALA A 548 20.80 12.01 1.43
CA ALA A 548 20.95 11.77 -0.01
C ALA A 548 21.63 12.96 -0.72
N VAL A 549 22.92 13.16 -0.42
CA VAL A 549 23.70 14.32 -0.90
C VAL A 549 23.74 14.51 -2.42
N ASN A 550 23.46 13.46 -3.21
CA ASN A 550 23.47 13.52 -4.68
C ASN A 550 22.08 13.75 -5.29
N THR A 551 21.06 14.09 -4.51
CA THR A 551 19.72 14.38 -5.05
C THR A 551 19.73 15.60 -5.98
N TYR A 552 19.00 15.47 -7.08
CA TYR A 552 18.75 16.54 -8.04
C TYR A 552 17.28 16.53 -8.46
N ALA A 553 16.73 17.71 -8.77
CA ALA A 553 15.34 17.84 -9.21
C ALA A 553 15.21 17.52 -10.70
N LEU A 554 14.10 16.90 -11.10
CA LEU A 554 13.74 16.67 -12.49
C LEU A 554 12.89 17.83 -13.02
N THR A 555 13.18 18.30 -14.23
CA THR A 555 12.55 19.50 -14.79
C THR A 555 11.48 19.22 -15.86
N SER A 556 11.35 17.98 -16.34
CA SER A 556 10.35 17.61 -17.35
C SER A 556 10.12 16.10 -17.42
N PHE A 557 8.92 15.70 -17.84
CA PHE A 557 8.63 14.33 -18.26
C PHE A 557 9.26 14.07 -19.64
N SER A 558 10.01 12.99 -19.80
CA SER A 558 10.33 12.41 -21.11
C SER A 558 9.73 11.01 -21.16
N ALA A 559 8.60 10.83 -21.85
CA ALA A 559 8.00 9.50 -22.00
C ALA A 559 9.00 8.58 -22.71
N LYS A 560 9.61 7.64 -21.98
CA LYS A 560 10.27 6.50 -22.61
C LYS A 560 9.18 5.51 -23.02
N GLY A 561 9.27 5.00 -24.25
CA GLY A 561 8.40 3.93 -24.72
C GLY A 561 8.41 2.77 -23.73
N ALA A 562 7.23 2.20 -23.48
CA ALA A 562 7.03 1.15 -22.49
C ALA A 562 8.06 0.02 -22.68
N SER A 563 8.96 -0.17 -21.71
CA SER A 563 9.79 -1.37 -21.67
C SER A 563 8.96 -2.51 -21.09
N SER A 564 8.72 -3.54 -21.88
CA SER A 564 8.19 -4.82 -21.39
C SER A 564 9.19 -5.42 -20.39
N SER A 565 8.92 -5.34 -19.09
CA SER A 565 9.69 -6.08 -18.10
C SER A 565 9.40 -7.57 -18.25
N SER A 566 10.44 -8.36 -18.53
CA SER A 566 10.38 -9.81 -18.79
C SER A 566 10.17 -10.69 -17.56
N ASP A 567 10.05 -10.13 -16.35
CA ASP A 567 9.91 -10.88 -15.10
C ASP A 567 8.46 -11.05 -14.64
N ARG A 568 7.54 -11.38 -15.56
CA ARG A 568 6.14 -11.69 -15.20
C ARG A 568 5.99 -13.17 -14.86
N LYS A 569 6.39 -13.56 -13.65
CA LYS A 569 6.05 -14.88 -13.08
C LYS A 569 4.71 -14.90 -12.34
N ALA A 570 4.04 -13.76 -12.17
CA ALA A 570 2.74 -13.63 -11.52
C ALA A 570 1.66 -13.17 -12.52
N ALA A 571 0.44 -13.68 -12.35
CA ALA A 571 -0.74 -13.17 -13.05
C ALA A 571 -1.07 -11.76 -12.52
N GLY A 572 -1.42 -10.84 -13.41
CA GLY A 572 -1.67 -9.43 -13.07
C GLY A 572 -2.75 -8.80 -13.95
N CYS A 573 -3.13 -7.58 -13.63
CA CYS A 573 -4.18 -6.83 -14.33
C CYS A 573 -3.58 -5.74 -15.22
N GLY A 574 -4.38 -5.24 -16.17
CA GLY A 574 -3.95 -4.22 -17.12
C GLY A 574 -5.01 -3.15 -17.34
N THR A 575 -4.60 -2.04 -17.95
CA THR A 575 -5.52 -1.00 -18.45
C THR A 575 -5.08 -0.62 -19.85
N VAL A 576 -6.02 -0.53 -20.79
CA VAL A 576 -5.77 0.05 -22.12
C VAL A 576 -6.64 1.29 -22.27
N ILE A 577 -5.96 2.38 -22.63
CA ILE A 577 -6.54 3.69 -22.89
C ILE A 577 -6.80 3.75 -24.40
N ASP A 578 -8.06 3.68 -24.81
CA ASP A 578 -8.45 3.95 -26.19
C ASP A 578 -8.73 5.45 -26.34
N THR A 579 -8.09 6.08 -27.33
CA THR A 579 -8.19 7.54 -27.57
C THR A 579 -8.87 7.84 -28.88
N SER A 580 -9.90 7.05 -29.22
CA SER A 580 -10.70 7.28 -30.41
C SER A 580 -12.09 7.82 -30.05
N ASN A 581 -12.26 9.14 -30.19
CA ASN A 581 -13.58 9.72 -30.48
C ASN A 581 -13.45 10.87 -31.47
N GLY A 582 -13.99 10.67 -32.68
CA GLY A 582 -14.06 11.68 -33.72
C GLY A 582 -14.19 11.09 -35.13
N ALA A 583 -15.43 10.79 -35.53
CA ALA A 583 -15.97 10.70 -36.90
C ALA A 583 -14.99 10.52 -38.08
N GLY A 584 -15.10 9.38 -38.77
CA GLY A 584 -14.87 9.24 -40.21
C GLY A 584 -13.60 9.89 -40.79
N GLY A 585 -12.48 9.18 -40.70
CA GLY A 585 -11.27 9.56 -41.44
C GLY A 585 -10.17 8.52 -41.28
N SER A 586 -9.85 7.82 -42.36
CA SER A 586 -8.65 7.00 -42.48
C SER A 586 -7.40 7.85 -42.23
N GLY A 587 -6.67 7.59 -41.15
CA GLY A 587 -5.39 8.24 -40.85
C GLY A 587 -4.52 7.34 -39.99
N GLY A 588 -3.45 6.79 -40.57
CA GLY A 588 -2.64 5.73 -40.01
C GLY A 588 -1.67 6.14 -38.89
N GLY A 589 -1.45 5.20 -37.97
CA GLY A 589 -0.29 5.15 -37.08
C GLY A 589 0.89 4.40 -37.73
N PRO A 590 2.15 4.73 -37.38
CA PRO A 590 3.33 4.18 -38.01
C PRO A 590 3.65 2.80 -37.43
N GLY A 591 3.59 1.75 -38.26
CA GLY A 591 3.94 0.41 -37.80
C GLY A 591 3.46 -0.75 -38.65
N GLY A 592 2.76 -0.50 -39.76
CA GLY A 592 2.73 -1.42 -40.90
C GLY A 592 4.11 -1.49 -41.56
N PHE A 593 5.08 -2.12 -40.88
CA PHE A 593 6.43 -2.29 -41.40
C PHE A 593 7.03 -3.57 -40.81
N MET A 594 6.58 -4.74 -41.30
CA MET A 594 7.39 -5.96 -41.41
C MET A 594 6.65 -7.16 -42.07
N VAL A 595 5.38 -7.04 -42.47
CA VAL A 595 4.65 -8.20 -43.07
C VAL A 595 4.33 -8.02 -44.58
N GLY A 596 4.46 -6.82 -45.14
CA GLY A 596 4.21 -6.58 -46.58
C GLY A 596 5.40 -6.85 -47.53
N ILE A 597 6.64 -6.88 -47.02
CA ILE A 597 7.84 -7.02 -47.84
C ILE A 597 8.32 -8.48 -47.95
N LEU A 598 7.99 -9.36 -47.00
CA LEU A 598 8.33 -10.79 -47.12
C LEU A 598 7.45 -11.56 -48.11
N LEU A 599 6.21 -11.10 -48.36
CA LEU A 599 5.28 -11.72 -49.32
C LEU A 599 5.50 -11.26 -50.77
N CYS A 600 6.12 -10.10 -51.00
CA CYS A 600 6.54 -9.69 -52.35
C CYS A 600 7.86 -10.35 -52.78
N PHE A 601 8.77 -10.68 -51.87
CA PHE A 601 10.01 -11.37 -52.26
C PHE A 601 9.86 -12.88 -52.44
N ILE A 602 8.89 -13.55 -51.78
CA ILE A 602 8.66 -14.99 -51.99
C ILE A 602 7.85 -15.25 -53.27
N VAL A 603 6.93 -14.35 -53.64
CA VAL A 603 6.18 -14.46 -54.92
C VAL A 603 7.04 -14.00 -56.12
N SER A 604 7.96 -13.03 -55.94
CA SER A 604 8.94 -12.67 -56.99
C SER A 604 10.13 -13.65 -57.11
N TYR A 605 10.44 -14.43 -56.08
CA TYR A 605 11.43 -15.52 -56.18
C TYR A 605 10.84 -16.79 -56.81
N ALA A 606 9.53 -17.06 -56.62
CA ALA A 606 8.83 -18.18 -57.24
C ALA A 606 8.46 -17.95 -58.72
N LEU A 607 8.29 -16.70 -59.17
CA LEU A 607 7.96 -16.36 -60.57
C LEU A 607 9.18 -16.04 -61.46
N SER A 608 10.39 -15.87 -60.91
CA SER A 608 11.60 -15.68 -61.73
C SER A 608 12.33 -16.96 -62.16
N ARG A 609 11.86 -18.15 -61.71
CA ARG A 609 12.36 -19.45 -62.18
C ARG A 609 11.51 -20.14 -63.26
N TYR A 610 10.43 -19.51 -63.72
CA TYR A 610 9.56 -20.08 -64.77
C TYR A 610 9.56 -19.30 -66.10
N SER A 611 10.46 -18.33 -66.29
CA SER A 611 10.66 -17.69 -67.61
C SER A 611 12.12 -17.39 -67.89
N LYS A 612 12.92 -18.44 -68.08
CA LYS A 612 14.11 -18.46 -68.95
C LYS A 612 14.53 -19.93 -69.06
N MET A 613 14.51 -20.46 -70.29
CA MET A 613 15.00 -21.79 -70.72
C MET A 613 13.99 -22.93 -70.52
N ALA A 614 13.47 -23.62 -71.55
CA ALA A 614 14.09 -24.06 -72.81
C ALA A 614 15.44 -24.75 -72.58
#